data_AF-A0A2T4V0U1-F1
#
_entry.id   AF-A0A2T4V0U1-F1
#
_cell.length_a   1.000
_cell.length_b   1.000
_cell.length_c   1.000
_cell.angle_alpha   90.00
_cell.angle_beta   90.00
_cell.angle_gamma   90.00
#
_symmetry.space_group_name_H-M   'P 1'
#
loop_
_entity.id
_entity.type
_entity.pdbx_description
1 polymer ?
#
loop_
_entity_poly.entity_id
_entity_poly.type
_entity_poly.pdbx_seq_one_letter_code
_entity_poly.pdbx_strand_id
1 'polypeptide(L)'
;MTDTQRTIAEELERYLRTGDTDPHHAAWPGGFLESAQRAHDDLRSALAREVKRLAAGRTPRPLPETDTIALTRRKVEPMVRGLFSRVEQDAVLAMLEKSVVFLTSDNIERLLREHAYDSSAWDLANLYLASVGAELLGEDAPLLVGLSEATTCYVSPEYFAGNEPFADFIVHEAAHTFHNCKRRTMGLPETRWREWLLDIEFRKRETFAYSCEAYSRVLERASTASERRELAADFTATVRISDERVDAGEVAEIVRDAAAARNGWKVILARCASIRRPLSPLTVERDEQPQGGRLSQAPRPSPSPARQRRSGTGAPG
;
A
#
# COMPACT_ATOMS: atom_id res chain seq x y z
N MET A 1 -20.15 -17.52 31.25
CA MET A 1 -19.38 -17.57 30.00
C MET A 1 -18.60 -18.85 29.98
N THR A 2 -18.61 -19.58 28.88
CA THR A 2 -17.74 -20.75 28.68
C THR A 2 -16.29 -20.30 28.45
N ASP A 3 -15.34 -21.22 28.55
CA ASP A 3 -13.91 -20.91 28.36
C ASP A 3 -13.65 -20.37 26.94
N THR A 4 -14.26 -21.01 25.93
CA THR A 4 -14.25 -20.55 24.52
C THR A 4 -14.81 -19.13 24.36
N GLN A 5 -15.90 -18.79 25.05
CA GLN A 5 -16.46 -17.43 24.99
C GLN A 5 -15.52 -16.39 25.59
N ARG A 6 -14.72 -16.77 26.60
CA ARG A 6 -13.72 -15.88 27.18
C ARG A 6 -12.57 -15.65 26.20
N THR A 7 -12.03 -16.71 25.59
CA THR A 7 -10.94 -16.59 24.61
C THR A 7 -11.35 -15.78 23.39
N ILE A 8 -12.57 -15.98 22.87
CA ILE A 8 -13.08 -15.15 21.76
C ILE A 8 -13.18 -13.68 22.20
N ALA A 9 -13.67 -13.38 23.40
CA ALA A 9 -13.76 -12.01 23.89
C ALA A 9 -12.37 -11.34 24.02
N GLU A 10 -11.36 -12.09 24.48
CA GLU A 10 -9.97 -11.61 24.57
C GLU A 10 -9.39 -11.31 23.19
N GLU A 11 -9.63 -12.16 22.19
CA GLU A 11 -9.20 -11.92 20.80
C GLU A 11 -9.92 -10.72 20.17
N LEU A 12 -11.22 -10.54 20.45
CA LEU A 12 -11.96 -9.36 20.01
C LEU A 12 -11.40 -8.08 20.63
N GLU A 13 -11.11 -8.08 21.93
CA GLU A 13 -10.53 -6.92 22.63
C GLU A 13 -9.14 -6.59 22.07
N ARG A 14 -8.30 -7.61 21.86
CA ARG A 14 -6.98 -7.45 21.25
C ARG A 14 -7.10 -6.82 19.86
N TYR A 15 -7.95 -7.38 19.01
CA TYR A 15 -8.17 -6.86 17.66
C TYR A 15 -8.66 -5.42 17.68
N LEU A 16 -9.62 -5.06 18.55
CA LEU A 16 -10.08 -3.68 18.67
C LEU A 16 -8.94 -2.75 19.09
N ARG A 17 -8.06 -3.17 20.01
CA ARG A 17 -6.97 -2.32 20.50
C ARG A 17 -5.83 -2.17 19.49
N THR A 18 -5.47 -3.22 18.76
CA THR A 18 -4.22 -3.24 17.97
C THR A 18 -4.41 -3.44 16.47
N GLY A 19 -5.60 -3.86 16.03
CA GLY A 19 -5.84 -4.27 14.65
C GLY A 19 -5.27 -5.65 14.29
N ASP A 20 -4.54 -6.31 15.21
CA ASP A 20 -3.96 -7.62 14.97
C ASP A 20 -4.97 -8.75 15.17
N THR A 21 -4.77 -9.83 14.42
CA THR A 21 -5.54 -11.07 14.55
C THR A 21 -4.60 -12.26 14.74
N ASP A 22 -5.08 -13.30 15.44
CA ASP A 22 -4.41 -14.61 15.44
C ASP A 22 -4.48 -15.23 14.03
N PRO A 23 -3.33 -15.49 13.36
CA PRO A 23 -3.32 -16.12 12.03
C PRO A 23 -3.96 -17.51 11.97
N HIS A 24 -4.11 -18.17 13.12
CA HIS A 24 -4.72 -19.49 13.21
C HIS A 24 -6.19 -19.47 13.63
N HIS A 25 -6.71 -18.31 14.06
CA HIS A 25 -8.06 -18.15 14.61
C HIS A 25 -8.40 -19.23 15.66
N ALA A 26 -7.43 -19.60 16.51
CA ALA A 26 -7.52 -20.77 17.38
C ALA A 26 -8.64 -20.67 18.43
N ALA A 27 -9.10 -19.45 18.72
CA ALA A 27 -10.23 -19.20 19.62
C ALA A 27 -11.58 -19.68 19.07
N TRP A 28 -11.74 -19.76 17.74
CA TRP A 28 -13.00 -20.15 17.10
C TRP A 28 -13.04 -21.66 16.83
N PRO A 29 -14.07 -22.37 17.32
CA PRO A 29 -14.20 -23.80 17.10
C PRO A 29 -14.60 -24.10 15.66
N GLY A 30 -14.06 -25.17 15.09
CA GLY A 30 -14.39 -25.64 13.74
C GLY A 30 -13.15 -26.06 12.95
N GLY A 31 -13.35 -26.42 11.69
CA GLY A 31 -12.24 -26.57 10.75
C GLY A 31 -11.63 -25.22 10.40
N PHE A 32 -10.42 -25.20 9.83
CA PHE A 32 -9.68 -23.97 9.53
C PHE A 32 -10.51 -22.91 8.77
N LEU A 33 -11.20 -23.29 7.69
CA LEU A 33 -12.02 -22.35 6.91
C LEU A 33 -13.25 -21.84 7.67
N GLU A 34 -13.88 -22.69 8.46
CA GLU A 34 -15.07 -22.32 9.25
C GLU A 34 -14.69 -21.38 10.40
N SER A 35 -13.59 -21.70 11.09
CA SER A 35 -13.01 -20.86 12.13
C SER A 35 -12.62 -19.49 11.59
N ALA A 36 -11.92 -19.43 10.44
CA ALA A 36 -11.55 -18.18 9.80
C ALA A 36 -12.77 -17.32 9.41
N GLN A 37 -13.81 -17.91 8.83
CA GLN A 37 -15.02 -17.19 8.47
C GLN A 37 -15.73 -16.63 9.71
N ARG A 38 -15.88 -17.43 10.77
CA ARG A 38 -16.51 -16.99 12.02
C ARG A 38 -15.70 -15.91 12.71
N ALA A 39 -14.38 -16.06 12.74
CA ALA A 39 -13.49 -15.04 13.28
C ALA A 39 -13.67 -13.71 12.54
N HIS A 40 -13.62 -13.74 11.21
CA HIS A 40 -13.83 -12.57 10.39
C HIS A 40 -15.18 -11.90 10.70
N ASP A 41 -16.29 -12.66 10.70
CA ASP A 41 -17.64 -12.12 10.96
C ASP A 41 -17.77 -11.49 12.37
N ASP A 42 -17.19 -12.14 13.39
CA ASP A 42 -17.20 -11.67 14.78
C ASP A 42 -16.34 -10.41 14.94
N LEU A 43 -15.14 -10.38 14.36
CA LEU A 43 -14.22 -9.24 14.39
C LEU A 43 -14.83 -8.02 13.68
N ARG A 44 -15.35 -8.19 12.45
CA ARG A 44 -16.03 -7.12 11.70
C ARG A 44 -17.24 -6.58 12.47
N SER A 45 -18.03 -7.48 13.08
CA SER A 45 -19.20 -7.09 13.84
C SER A 45 -18.86 -6.36 15.14
N ALA A 46 -17.80 -6.77 15.84
CA ALA A 46 -17.28 -6.08 17.00
C ALA A 46 -16.78 -4.68 16.62
N LEU A 47 -16.00 -4.56 15.55
CA LEU A 47 -15.49 -3.29 15.05
C LEU A 47 -16.61 -2.30 14.69
N ALA A 48 -17.60 -2.75 13.90
CA ALA A 48 -18.71 -1.91 13.50
C ALA A 48 -19.52 -1.39 14.71
N ARG A 49 -19.75 -2.23 15.73
CA ARG A 49 -20.41 -1.82 16.97
C ARG A 49 -19.59 -0.79 17.73
N GLU A 50 -18.28 -0.99 17.82
CA GLU A 50 -17.40 -0.10 18.56
C GLU A 50 -17.24 1.26 17.88
N VAL A 51 -17.06 1.28 16.56
CA VAL A 51 -17.06 2.51 15.76
C VAL A 51 -18.36 3.28 15.95
N LYS A 52 -19.50 2.59 15.90
CA LYS A 52 -20.81 3.22 16.14
C LYS A 52 -20.92 3.80 17.54
N ARG A 53 -20.38 3.12 18.56
CA ARG A 53 -20.36 3.58 19.95
C ARG A 53 -19.50 4.83 20.11
N LEU A 54 -18.29 4.83 19.55
CA LEU A 54 -17.34 5.95 19.63
C LEU A 54 -17.80 7.17 18.82
N ALA A 55 -18.40 6.95 17.66
CA ALA A 55 -18.96 8.01 16.82
C ALA A 55 -20.33 8.52 17.30
N ALA A 56 -20.94 7.90 18.32
CA ALA A 56 -22.26 8.29 18.81
C ALA A 56 -22.26 9.75 19.29
N GLY A 57 -23.24 10.53 18.81
CA GLY A 57 -23.36 11.96 19.14
C GLY A 57 -22.34 12.86 18.44
N ARG A 58 -21.48 12.32 17.57
CA ARG A 58 -20.62 13.10 16.69
C ARG A 58 -21.38 13.45 15.41
N THR A 59 -21.10 14.63 14.88
CA THR A 59 -21.66 15.09 13.61
C THR A 59 -20.58 14.98 12.55
N PRO A 60 -20.67 14.04 11.60
CA PRO A 60 -19.73 13.97 10.49
C PRO A 60 -19.76 15.29 9.71
N ARG A 61 -18.60 15.69 9.20
CA ARG A 61 -18.55 16.80 8.26
C ARG A 61 -19.38 16.43 7.01
N PRO A 62 -20.35 17.27 6.59
CA PRO A 62 -21.13 16.96 5.41
C PRO A 62 -20.21 16.99 4.18
N LEU A 63 -20.36 15.99 3.32
CA LEU A 63 -19.82 16.08 1.98
C LEU A 63 -20.59 17.19 1.25
N PRO A 64 -19.92 18.09 0.52
CA PRO A 64 -20.63 19.02 -0.35
C PRO A 64 -21.56 18.25 -1.30
N GLU A 65 -22.68 18.85 -1.73
CA GLU A 65 -23.56 18.30 -2.79
C GLU A 65 -22.87 18.19 -4.17
N THR A 66 -21.55 18.33 -4.20
CA THR A 66 -20.72 18.19 -5.40
C THR A 66 -20.69 16.73 -5.83
N ASP A 67 -20.84 16.51 -7.13
CA ASP A 67 -20.56 15.22 -7.75
C ASP A 67 -19.10 14.83 -7.46
N THR A 68 -18.93 13.85 -6.56
CA THR A 68 -17.62 13.35 -6.12
C THR A 68 -16.85 12.71 -7.26
N ILE A 69 -17.53 12.15 -8.27
CA ILE A 69 -16.91 11.60 -9.48
C ILE A 69 -16.33 12.74 -10.31
N ALA A 70 -17.11 13.80 -10.55
CA ALA A 70 -16.64 14.98 -11.27
C ALA A 70 -15.49 15.69 -10.52
N LEU A 71 -15.54 15.75 -9.19
CA LEU A 71 -14.43 16.24 -8.36
C LEU A 71 -13.17 15.40 -8.57
N THR A 72 -13.26 14.08 -8.41
CA THR A 72 -12.14 13.16 -8.61
C THR A 72 -11.53 13.33 -9.99
N ARG A 73 -12.35 13.34 -11.05
CA ARG A 73 -11.88 13.53 -12.42
C ARG A 73 -11.05 14.82 -12.55
N ARG A 74 -11.59 15.96 -12.09
CA ARG A 74 -10.88 17.25 -12.18
C ARG A 74 -9.54 17.22 -11.45
N LYS A 75 -9.47 16.54 -10.31
CA LYS A 75 -8.26 16.47 -9.48
C LYS A 75 -7.17 15.58 -10.07
N VAL A 76 -7.53 14.41 -10.59
CA VAL A 76 -6.55 13.43 -11.09
C VAL A 76 -6.15 13.64 -12.55
N GLU A 77 -6.97 14.34 -13.34
CA GLU A 77 -6.75 14.49 -14.78
C GLU A 77 -5.40 15.12 -15.17
N PRO A 78 -4.91 16.19 -14.54
CA PRO A 78 -3.60 16.75 -14.84
C PRO A 78 -2.47 15.72 -14.64
N MET A 79 -2.54 14.93 -13.56
CA MET A 79 -1.59 13.87 -13.24
C MET A 79 -1.62 12.77 -14.29
N VAL A 80 -2.81 12.26 -14.64
CA VAL A 80 -2.95 11.19 -15.63
C VAL A 80 -2.45 11.64 -17.01
N ARG A 81 -2.81 12.84 -17.45
CA ARG A 81 -2.35 13.40 -18.72
C ARG A 81 -0.84 13.62 -18.78
N GLY A 82 -0.21 13.90 -17.63
CA GLY A 82 1.24 14.04 -17.50
C GLY A 82 2.02 12.72 -17.50
N LEU A 83 1.43 11.67 -16.92
CA LEU A 83 2.09 10.39 -16.68
C LEU A 83 1.86 9.35 -17.79
N PHE A 84 0.67 9.32 -18.39
CA PHE A 84 0.25 8.26 -19.31
C PHE A 84 0.20 8.71 -20.76
N SER A 85 0.41 7.76 -21.67
CA SER A 85 0.26 8.02 -23.10
C SER A 85 -1.20 8.29 -23.45
N ARG A 86 -1.48 9.04 -24.53
CA ARG A 86 -2.85 9.42 -24.92
C ARG A 86 -3.79 8.22 -25.05
N VAL A 87 -3.28 7.07 -25.50
CA VAL A 87 -4.07 5.84 -25.69
C VAL A 87 -4.43 5.14 -24.37
N GLU A 88 -3.77 5.49 -23.26
CA GLU A 88 -4.02 4.90 -21.93
C GLU A 88 -4.85 5.82 -21.04
N GLN A 89 -4.88 7.12 -21.32
CA GLN A 89 -5.45 8.14 -20.43
C GLN A 89 -6.93 7.87 -20.10
N ASP A 90 -7.76 7.57 -21.09
CA ASP A 90 -9.20 7.39 -20.86
C ASP A 90 -9.50 6.15 -19.99
N ALA A 91 -8.76 5.05 -20.20
CA ALA A 91 -8.90 3.85 -19.39
C ALA A 91 -8.50 4.08 -17.93
N VAL A 92 -7.40 4.81 -17.71
CA VAL A 92 -6.93 5.17 -16.36
C VAL A 92 -7.90 6.13 -15.68
N LEU A 93 -8.39 7.14 -16.38
CA LEU A 93 -9.36 8.11 -15.84
C LEU A 93 -10.67 7.44 -15.45
N ALA A 94 -11.22 6.58 -16.32
CA ALA A 94 -12.47 5.87 -16.05
C ALA A 94 -12.38 4.92 -14.84
N MET A 95 -11.19 4.42 -14.54
CA MET A 95 -10.93 3.64 -13.33
C MET A 95 -10.91 4.55 -12.10
N LEU A 96 -10.08 5.61 -12.12
CA LEU A 96 -9.93 6.54 -10.99
C LEU A 96 -11.23 7.22 -10.58
N GLU A 97 -12.10 7.55 -11.54
CA GLU A 97 -13.44 8.10 -11.29
C GLU A 97 -14.30 7.24 -10.36
N LYS A 98 -14.05 5.92 -10.34
CA LYS A 98 -14.77 4.94 -9.52
C LYS A 98 -13.97 4.50 -8.29
N SER A 99 -12.71 4.93 -8.19
CA SER A 99 -11.79 4.52 -7.12
C SER A 99 -12.02 5.26 -5.82
N VAL A 100 -12.43 6.52 -5.86
CA VAL A 100 -12.50 7.37 -4.67
C VAL A 100 -13.82 7.17 -3.93
N VAL A 101 -13.73 6.81 -2.65
CA VAL A 101 -14.85 6.62 -1.74
C VAL A 101 -14.65 7.50 -0.52
N PHE A 102 -15.50 8.51 -0.35
CA PHE A 102 -15.50 9.30 0.87
C PHE A 102 -16.19 8.54 2.01
N LEU A 103 -15.59 8.54 3.19
CA LEU A 103 -16.19 7.89 4.35
C LEU A 103 -17.29 8.74 4.95
N THR A 104 -18.45 8.13 5.21
CA THR A 104 -19.61 8.77 5.81
C THR A 104 -20.24 7.86 6.86
N SER A 105 -21.08 8.45 7.73
CA SER A 105 -21.92 7.67 8.64
C SER A 105 -22.78 6.63 7.92
N ASP A 106 -23.16 6.91 6.67
CA ASP A 106 -24.10 6.10 5.90
C ASP A 106 -23.43 4.87 5.27
N ASN A 107 -22.11 4.92 5.03
CA ASN A 107 -21.40 3.85 4.36
C ASN A 107 -20.40 3.09 5.25
N ILE A 108 -19.94 3.67 6.37
CA ILE A 108 -18.83 3.10 7.15
C ILE A 108 -19.13 1.69 7.65
N GLU A 109 -20.32 1.42 8.20
CA GLU A 109 -20.66 0.08 8.71
C GLU A 109 -20.60 -0.97 7.60
N ARG A 110 -21.12 -0.65 6.42
CA ARG A 110 -21.06 -1.55 5.26
C ARG A 110 -19.62 -1.78 4.81
N LEU A 111 -18.83 -0.71 4.71
CA LEU A 111 -17.43 -0.78 4.28
C LEU A 111 -16.59 -1.64 5.22
N LEU A 112 -16.78 -1.51 6.54
CA LEU A 112 -16.06 -2.34 7.53
C LEU A 112 -16.41 -3.83 7.40
N ARG A 113 -17.65 -4.17 7.06
CA ARG A 113 -18.11 -5.57 6.92
C ARG A 113 -17.66 -6.22 5.61
N GLU A 114 -17.59 -5.45 4.53
CA GLU A 114 -17.26 -5.97 3.20
C GLU A 114 -15.75 -6.00 2.92
N HIS A 115 -14.93 -5.43 3.80
CA HIS A 115 -13.51 -5.32 3.60
C HIS A 115 -12.80 -6.68 3.69
N ALA A 116 -11.82 -6.91 2.82
CA ALA A 116 -11.19 -8.23 2.70
C ALA A 116 -10.18 -8.53 3.82
N TYR A 117 -9.51 -7.51 4.34
CA TYR A 117 -8.43 -7.67 5.32
C TYR A 117 -8.78 -7.04 6.66
N ASP A 118 -8.56 -7.79 7.74
CA ASP A 118 -8.92 -7.36 9.09
C ASP A 118 -8.13 -6.13 9.55
N SER A 119 -6.85 -6.05 9.20
CA SER A 119 -5.98 -4.91 9.51
C SER A 119 -6.42 -3.65 8.76
N SER A 120 -6.64 -3.74 7.44
CA SER A 120 -7.05 -2.60 6.63
C SER A 120 -8.41 -2.04 7.07
N ALA A 121 -9.32 -2.90 7.53
CA ALA A 121 -10.60 -2.44 8.06
C ALA A 121 -10.46 -1.77 9.44
N TRP A 122 -9.46 -2.15 10.23
CA TRP A 122 -9.12 -1.45 11.47
C TRP A 122 -8.57 -0.04 11.17
N ASP A 123 -7.69 0.08 10.19
CA ASP A 123 -7.19 1.38 9.70
C ASP A 123 -8.32 2.25 9.17
N LEU A 124 -9.24 1.66 8.38
CA LEU A 124 -10.41 2.34 7.84
C LEU A 124 -11.35 2.86 8.95
N ALA A 125 -11.53 2.09 10.02
CA ALA A 125 -12.31 2.50 11.19
C ALA A 125 -11.67 3.71 11.88
N ASN A 126 -10.35 3.70 12.10
CA ASN A 126 -9.63 4.82 12.71
C ASN A 126 -9.63 6.07 11.83
N LEU A 127 -9.50 5.92 10.50
CA LEU A 127 -9.65 7.02 9.54
C LEU A 127 -11.02 7.68 9.70
N TYR A 128 -12.10 6.88 9.76
CA TYR A 128 -13.45 7.42 9.99
C TYR A 128 -13.59 8.08 11.36
N LEU A 129 -13.12 7.46 12.44
CA LEU A 129 -13.21 8.01 13.81
C LEU A 129 -12.47 9.34 13.93
N ALA A 130 -11.26 9.45 13.36
CA ALA A 130 -10.52 10.69 13.26
C ALA A 130 -11.33 11.78 12.54
N SER A 131 -11.99 11.43 11.43
CA SER A 131 -12.77 12.38 10.62
C SER A 131 -13.99 12.97 11.34
N VAL A 132 -14.50 12.29 12.37
CA VAL A 132 -15.65 12.76 13.19
C VAL A 132 -15.21 13.30 14.56
N GLY A 133 -13.89 13.42 14.79
CA GLY A 133 -13.33 13.89 16.06
C GLY A 133 -13.61 12.96 17.24
N ALA A 134 -13.74 11.65 16.98
CA ALA A 134 -13.86 10.62 18.00
C ALA A 134 -12.46 10.15 18.46
N GLU A 135 -12.42 9.47 19.59
CA GLU A 135 -11.25 8.74 20.04
C GLU A 135 -10.95 7.59 19.08
N LEU A 136 -9.67 7.33 18.82
CA LEU A 136 -9.23 6.19 18.00
C LEU A 136 -9.34 4.89 18.81
N LEU A 137 -9.30 3.76 18.11
CA LEU A 137 -9.46 2.44 18.72
C LEU A 137 -8.26 2.02 19.58
N GLY A 138 -7.05 2.45 19.21
CA GLY A 138 -5.80 2.13 19.89
C GLY A 138 -4.90 3.35 20.03
N GLU A 139 -4.01 3.34 21.02
CA GLU A 139 -3.05 4.42 21.25
C GLU A 139 -2.05 4.57 20.10
N ASP A 140 -1.70 3.46 19.45
CA ASP A 140 -0.79 3.40 18.30
C ASP A 140 -1.52 3.54 16.95
N ALA A 141 -2.82 3.87 16.96
CA ALA A 141 -3.60 4.00 15.74
C ALA A 141 -3.08 5.15 14.86
N PRO A 142 -2.86 4.92 13.55
CA PRO A 142 -2.36 5.96 12.67
C PRO A 142 -3.43 7.03 12.45
N LEU A 143 -3.02 8.30 12.49
CA LEU A 143 -3.86 9.44 12.13
C LEU A 143 -3.90 9.58 10.60
N LEU A 144 -4.63 8.67 9.95
CA LEU A 144 -4.79 8.65 8.50
C LEU A 144 -5.83 9.66 8.03
N VAL A 145 -5.57 10.25 6.87
CA VAL A 145 -6.50 11.13 6.13
C VAL A 145 -6.99 10.50 4.83
N GLY A 146 -6.36 9.39 4.43
CA GLY A 146 -6.69 8.56 3.28
C GLY A 146 -6.13 7.15 3.45
N LEU A 147 -6.67 6.20 2.69
CA LEU A 147 -6.20 4.82 2.61
C LEU A 147 -6.46 4.27 1.21
N SER A 148 -5.45 3.68 0.58
CA SER A 148 -5.58 3.03 -0.73
C SER A 148 -5.36 1.53 -0.66
N GLU A 149 -6.37 0.77 -1.08
CA GLU A 149 -6.29 -0.69 -1.21
C GLU A 149 -6.71 -1.12 -2.62
N ALA A 150 -5.84 -1.88 -3.30
CA ALA A 150 -6.02 -2.30 -4.68
C ALA A 150 -6.34 -1.12 -5.64
N THR A 151 -7.61 -0.94 -5.98
CA THR A 151 -8.10 0.14 -6.87
C THR A 151 -9.04 1.11 -6.16
N THR A 152 -9.19 1.01 -4.84
CA THR A 152 -10.09 1.84 -4.05
C THR A 152 -9.29 2.77 -3.16
N CYS A 153 -9.71 4.04 -3.12
CA CYS A 153 -9.12 5.14 -2.38
C CYS A 153 -10.16 5.65 -1.38
N TYR A 154 -10.03 5.25 -0.13
CA TYR A 154 -10.86 5.77 0.96
C TYR A 154 -10.33 7.12 1.41
N VAL A 155 -11.20 8.13 1.43
CA VAL A 155 -10.79 9.51 1.74
C VAL A 155 -11.64 10.08 2.87
N SER A 156 -10.98 10.73 3.82
CA SER A 156 -11.65 11.45 4.90
C SER A 156 -12.39 12.69 4.39
N PRO A 157 -13.61 12.99 4.85
CA PRO A 157 -14.26 14.28 4.62
C PRO A 157 -13.46 15.49 5.10
N GLU A 158 -12.45 15.31 5.97
CA GLU A 158 -11.50 16.37 6.34
C GLU A 158 -10.75 16.96 5.13
N TYR A 159 -10.73 16.27 3.99
CA TYR A 159 -10.34 16.84 2.70
C TYR A 159 -10.97 18.22 2.43
N PHE A 160 -12.24 18.42 2.81
CA PHE A 160 -12.97 19.65 2.58
C PHE A 160 -12.72 20.74 3.65
N ALA A 161 -11.89 20.47 4.67
CA ALA A 161 -11.57 21.46 5.69
C ALA A 161 -10.66 22.58 5.18
N GLY A 162 -9.82 22.30 4.16
CA GLY A 162 -8.99 23.31 3.51
C GLY A 162 -7.86 23.87 4.37
N ASN A 163 -7.48 23.19 5.45
CA ASN A 163 -6.52 23.70 6.44
C ASN A 163 -5.07 23.68 5.93
N GLU A 164 -4.72 22.75 5.04
CA GLU A 164 -3.36 22.55 4.56
C GLU A 164 -3.23 22.96 3.08
N PRO A 165 -2.43 23.99 2.73
CA PRO A 165 -2.46 24.60 1.40
C PRO A 165 -1.97 23.68 0.26
N PHE A 166 -1.14 22.70 0.61
CA PHE A 166 -0.55 21.73 -0.32
C PHE A 166 -1.10 20.30 -0.14
N ALA A 167 -2.13 20.12 0.70
CA ALA A 167 -2.77 18.82 0.83
C ALA A 167 -3.80 18.58 -0.29
N ASP A 168 -3.77 17.38 -0.85
CA ASP A 168 -4.73 16.86 -1.83
C ASP A 168 -4.84 15.33 -1.73
N PHE A 169 -5.54 14.86 -0.70
CA PHE A 169 -5.67 13.43 -0.40
C PHE A 169 -6.26 12.62 -1.56
N ILE A 170 -7.12 13.20 -2.39
CA ILE A 170 -7.62 12.53 -3.61
C ILE A 170 -6.45 12.18 -4.55
N VAL A 171 -5.54 13.12 -4.78
CA VAL A 171 -4.38 12.89 -5.66
C VAL A 171 -3.39 11.95 -5.01
N HIS A 172 -3.15 12.09 -3.70
CA HIS A 172 -2.30 11.20 -2.93
C HIS A 172 -2.76 9.74 -3.05
N GLU A 173 -4.01 9.47 -2.70
CA GLU A 173 -4.58 8.12 -2.77
C GLU A 173 -4.65 7.60 -4.22
N ALA A 174 -5.03 8.45 -5.18
CA ALA A 174 -5.03 8.06 -6.59
C ALA A 174 -3.63 7.66 -7.07
N ALA A 175 -2.57 8.29 -6.57
CA ALA A 175 -1.18 7.94 -6.92
C ALA A 175 -0.82 6.52 -6.47
N HIS A 176 -1.37 6.03 -5.36
CA HIS A 176 -1.18 4.65 -4.90
C HIS A 176 -1.77 3.62 -5.86
N THR A 177 -2.91 3.93 -6.50
CA THR A 177 -3.51 3.02 -7.49
C THR A 177 -2.55 2.68 -8.63
N PHE A 178 -1.60 3.56 -8.96
CA PHE A 178 -0.66 3.34 -10.06
C PHE A 178 0.37 2.24 -9.79
N HIS A 179 0.67 1.94 -8.52
CA HIS A 179 1.54 0.83 -8.15
C HIS A 179 0.81 -0.33 -7.46
N ASN A 180 -0.50 -0.17 -7.20
CA ASN A 180 -1.38 -1.22 -6.68
C ASN A 180 -2.19 -1.92 -7.79
N CYS A 181 -2.36 -1.28 -8.96
CA CYS A 181 -3.18 -1.81 -10.05
C CYS A 181 -2.33 -2.37 -11.19
N LYS A 182 -2.62 -3.62 -11.57
CA LYS A 182 -2.04 -4.26 -12.76
C LYS A 182 -2.69 -3.72 -14.03
N ARG A 183 -1.91 -3.65 -15.10
CA ARG A 183 -2.36 -3.14 -16.40
C ARG A 183 -3.49 -3.96 -17.00
N ARG A 184 -3.44 -5.29 -16.85
CA ARG A 184 -4.51 -6.19 -17.31
C ARG A 184 -5.89 -5.85 -16.72
N THR A 185 -5.95 -5.30 -15.50
CA THR A 185 -7.20 -4.94 -14.83
C THR A 185 -7.98 -3.87 -15.62
N MET A 186 -7.30 -3.06 -16.43
CA MET A 186 -7.91 -2.04 -17.28
C MET A 186 -7.85 -2.38 -18.78
N GLY A 187 -7.61 -3.65 -19.11
CA GLY A 187 -7.45 -4.09 -20.51
C GLY A 187 -6.22 -3.50 -21.20
N LEU A 188 -5.26 -2.95 -20.45
CA LEU A 188 -4.03 -2.40 -21.01
C LEU A 188 -3.00 -3.51 -21.26
N PRO A 189 -2.15 -3.39 -22.30
CA PRO A 189 -1.12 -4.38 -22.57
C PRO A 189 -0.17 -4.55 -21.38
N GLU A 190 -0.08 -5.77 -20.86
CA GLU A 190 0.82 -6.18 -19.78
C GLU A 190 2.03 -6.90 -20.37
N THR A 191 3.22 -6.63 -19.83
CA THR A 191 4.44 -7.39 -20.19
C THR A 191 5.17 -7.81 -18.92
N ARG A 192 6.08 -8.79 -19.01
CA ARG A 192 6.94 -9.20 -17.88
C ARG A 192 7.70 -8.05 -17.20
N TRP A 193 7.84 -6.92 -17.89
CA TRP A 193 8.59 -5.75 -17.44
C TRP A 193 7.70 -4.56 -17.13
N ARG A 194 6.38 -4.68 -17.34
CA ARG A 194 5.40 -3.61 -17.21
C ARG A 194 4.09 -4.25 -16.79
N GLU A 195 4.08 -4.72 -15.54
CA GLU A 195 2.94 -5.39 -14.91
C GLU A 195 1.98 -4.37 -14.30
N TRP A 196 2.54 -3.45 -13.51
CA TRP A 196 1.82 -2.35 -12.86
C TRP A 196 1.64 -1.16 -13.79
N LEU A 197 0.74 -0.23 -13.44
CA LEU A 197 0.50 0.96 -14.26
C LEU A 197 1.75 1.83 -14.39
N LEU A 198 2.43 2.05 -13.28
CA LEU A 198 3.73 2.72 -13.19
C LEU A 198 4.71 1.85 -12.38
N ASP A 199 5.95 1.80 -12.84
CA ASP A 199 7.04 1.13 -12.11
C ASP A 199 7.64 2.12 -11.11
N ILE A 200 7.14 2.08 -9.87
CA ILE A 200 7.58 2.92 -8.76
C ILE A 200 8.35 2.03 -7.78
N GLU A 201 9.55 2.48 -7.39
CA GLU A 201 10.38 1.76 -6.42
C GLU A 201 9.59 1.61 -5.11
N PHE A 202 9.58 0.40 -4.52
CA PHE A 202 8.74 0.10 -3.36
C PHE A 202 8.91 1.11 -2.21
N ARG A 203 10.15 1.45 -1.87
CA ARG A 203 10.47 2.45 -0.81
C ARG A 203 10.18 3.91 -1.19
N LYS A 204 9.77 4.19 -2.44
CA LYS A 204 9.46 5.52 -2.97
C LYS A 204 7.98 5.71 -3.25
N ARG A 205 7.12 4.75 -2.91
CA ARG A 205 5.67 4.80 -3.15
C ARG A 205 5.01 5.99 -2.44
N GLU A 206 5.33 6.18 -1.17
CA GLU A 206 4.86 7.32 -0.38
C GLU A 206 5.49 8.64 -0.85
N THR A 207 6.80 8.66 -1.10
CA THR A 207 7.50 9.82 -1.69
C THR A 207 6.85 10.26 -3.00
N PHE A 208 6.46 9.31 -3.85
CA PHE A 208 5.75 9.56 -5.10
C PHE A 208 4.37 10.16 -4.86
N ALA A 209 3.58 9.61 -3.92
CA ALA A 209 2.25 10.09 -3.59
C ALA A 209 2.29 11.53 -3.03
N TYR A 210 3.12 11.81 -2.03
CA TYR A 210 3.33 13.16 -1.49
C TYR A 210 3.84 14.15 -2.54
N SER A 211 4.74 13.73 -3.43
CA SER A 211 5.22 14.59 -4.51
C SER A 211 4.11 14.91 -5.51
N CYS A 212 3.26 13.94 -5.85
CA CYS A 212 2.11 14.15 -6.74
C CYS A 212 1.07 15.07 -6.11
N GLU A 213 0.77 14.87 -4.84
CA GLU A 213 -0.15 15.68 -4.04
C GLU A 213 0.28 17.16 -4.02
N ALA A 214 1.50 17.43 -3.56
CA ALA A 214 2.02 18.79 -3.47
C ALA A 214 2.12 19.46 -4.84
N TYR A 215 2.61 18.74 -5.86
CA TYR A 215 2.72 19.28 -7.21
C TYR A 215 1.35 19.56 -7.86
N SER A 216 0.34 18.74 -7.59
CA SER A 216 -1.05 19.02 -8.01
C SER A 216 -1.53 20.37 -7.49
N ARG A 217 -1.31 20.64 -6.19
CA ARG A 217 -1.69 21.90 -5.55
C ARG A 217 -0.90 23.10 -6.08
N VAL A 218 0.39 22.92 -6.40
CA VAL A 218 1.18 23.93 -7.10
C VAL A 218 0.57 24.25 -8.47
N LEU A 219 0.17 23.24 -9.25
CA LEU A 219 -0.44 23.44 -10.57
C LEU A 219 -1.83 24.08 -10.50
N GLU A 220 -2.63 23.73 -9.50
CA GLU A 220 -3.97 24.28 -9.33
C GLU A 220 -3.94 25.77 -8.96
N ARG A 221 -2.91 26.21 -8.24
CA ARG A 221 -2.79 27.59 -7.72
C ARG A 221 -1.95 28.51 -8.60
N ALA A 222 -1.10 27.98 -9.46
CA ALA A 222 -0.24 28.76 -10.35
C ALA A 222 -0.84 28.93 -11.74
N SER A 223 -0.90 30.16 -12.23
CA SER A 223 -1.23 30.49 -13.62
C SER A 223 0.03 30.59 -14.50
N THR A 224 1.20 30.85 -13.92
CA THR A 224 2.46 31.04 -14.65
C THR A 224 3.60 30.13 -14.18
N ALA A 225 4.66 30.04 -14.97
CA ALA A 225 5.86 29.28 -14.59
C ALA A 225 6.64 29.93 -13.42
N SER A 226 6.53 31.24 -13.22
CA SER A 226 7.14 31.90 -12.06
C SER A 226 6.40 31.53 -10.78
N GLU A 227 5.07 31.68 -10.80
CA GLU A 227 4.20 31.33 -9.68
C GLU A 227 4.35 29.87 -9.26
N ARG A 228 4.52 28.94 -10.21
CA ARG A 228 4.81 27.53 -9.88
C ARG A 228 6.08 27.37 -9.05
N ARG A 229 7.16 28.10 -9.41
CA ARG A 229 8.45 28.03 -8.71
C ARG A 229 8.36 28.68 -7.34
N GLU A 230 7.64 29.80 -7.23
CA GLU A 230 7.38 30.48 -5.96
C GLU A 230 6.60 29.57 -5.01
N LEU A 231 5.49 28.98 -5.46
CA LEU A 231 4.70 28.04 -4.66
C LEU A 231 5.49 26.77 -4.26
N ALA A 232 6.36 26.27 -5.14
CA ALA A 232 7.23 25.14 -4.79
C ALA A 232 8.31 25.51 -3.76
N ALA A 233 8.80 26.75 -3.79
CA ALA A 233 9.69 27.29 -2.75
C ALA A 233 8.96 27.45 -1.42
N ASP A 234 7.71 27.94 -1.43
CA ASP A 234 6.86 28.03 -0.24
C ASP A 234 6.60 26.64 0.37
N PHE A 235 6.30 25.65 -0.48
CA PHE A 235 6.18 24.26 -0.05
C PHE A 235 7.48 23.76 0.59
N THR A 236 8.62 24.00 -0.04
CA THR A 236 9.94 23.60 0.51
C THR A 236 10.19 24.18 1.91
N ALA A 237 9.78 25.43 2.14
CA ALA A 237 9.96 26.07 3.44
C ALA A 237 9.02 25.51 4.53
N THR A 238 7.80 25.11 4.13
CA THR A 238 6.72 24.77 5.06
C THR A 238 6.49 23.26 5.23
N VAL A 239 6.95 22.42 4.31
CA VAL A 239 6.67 20.99 4.28
C VAL A 239 7.05 20.31 5.60
N ARG A 240 6.09 19.61 6.19
CA ARG A 240 6.29 18.72 7.34
C ARG A 240 5.53 17.43 7.02
N ILE A 241 6.26 16.34 6.88
CA ILE A 241 5.70 15.00 6.68
C ILE A 241 6.05 14.21 7.93
N SER A 242 5.01 13.71 8.62
CA SER A 242 5.16 12.89 9.83
C SER A 242 5.37 11.40 9.53
N ASP A 243 5.20 10.98 8.28
CA ASP A 243 5.47 9.60 7.85
C ASP A 243 6.98 9.34 7.82
N GLU A 244 7.47 8.53 8.77
CA GLU A 244 8.89 8.18 8.93
C GLU A 244 9.49 7.47 7.72
N ARG A 245 8.66 6.90 6.83
CA ARG A 245 9.10 6.26 5.58
C ARG A 245 9.50 7.28 4.51
N VAL A 246 9.20 8.57 4.73
CA VAL A 246 9.34 9.65 3.75
C VAL A 246 10.30 10.73 4.25
N ASP A 247 11.30 11.04 3.44
CA ASP A 247 12.14 12.22 3.64
C ASP A 247 11.43 13.46 3.08
N ALA A 248 11.00 14.37 3.96
CA ALA A 248 10.35 15.62 3.58
C ALA A 248 11.25 16.53 2.71
N GLY A 249 12.56 16.51 2.94
CA GLY A 249 13.53 17.23 2.11
C GLY A 249 13.60 16.68 0.70
N GLU A 250 13.58 15.35 0.56
CA GLU A 250 13.52 14.72 -0.76
C GLU A 250 12.24 15.09 -1.52
N VAL A 251 11.07 15.05 -0.87
CA VAL A 251 9.81 15.46 -1.50
C VAL A 251 9.89 16.93 -1.95
N ALA A 252 10.45 17.81 -1.12
CA ALA A 252 10.63 19.22 -1.46
C ALA A 252 11.49 19.42 -2.71
N GLU A 253 12.62 18.70 -2.81
CA GLU A 253 13.49 18.75 -3.99
C GLU A 253 12.76 18.26 -5.25
N ILE A 254 12.03 17.14 -5.15
CA ILE A 254 11.26 16.59 -6.27
C ILE A 254 10.21 17.60 -6.76
N VAL A 255 9.46 18.22 -5.84
CA VAL A 255 8.41 19.20 -6.18
C VAL A 255 9.01 20.46 -6.81
N ARG A 256 10.15 20.94 -6.31
CA ARG A 256 10.88 22.07 -6.90
C ARG A 256 11.32 21.78 -8.32
N ASP A 257 11.92 20.61 -8.55
CA ASP A 257 12.39 20.20 -9.88
C ASP A 257 11.19 20.01 -10.84
N ALA A 258 10.09 19.43 -10.35
CA ALA A 258 8.84 19.28 -11.10
C ALA A 258 8.21 20.64 -11.49
N ALA A 259 8.24 21.62 -10.59
CA ALA A 259 7.72 22.97 -10.84
C ALA A 259 8.51 23.74 -11.92
N ALA A 260 9.82 23.50 -12.00
CA ALA A 260 10.69 24.07 -13.01
C ALA A 260 10.55 23.40 -14.39
N ALA A 261 10.12 22.13 -14.43
CA ALA A 261 10.02 21.35 -15.65
C ALA A 261 8.79 21.69 -16.50
N ARG A 262 8.87 21.38 -17.80
CA ARG A 262 7.71 21.45 -18.71
C ARG A 262 6.65 20.39 -18.39
N ASN A 263 7.09 19.21 -17.94
CA ASN A 263 6.22 18.13 -17.47
C ASN A 263 6.76 17.61 -16.13
N GLY A 264 6.33 18.25 -15.03
CA GLY A 264 6.77 17.88 -13.69
C GLY A 264 6.35 16.48 -13.27
N TRP A 265 5.22 15.97 -13.77
CA TRP A 265 4.78 14.60 -13.49
C TRP A 265 5.80 13.54 -13.92
N LYS A 266 6.46 13.74 -15.07
CA LYS A 266 7.54 12.84 -15.53
C LYS A 266 8.81 12.98 -14.69
N VAL A 267 9.07 14.16 -14.13
CA VAL A 267 10.19 14.35 -13.19
C VAL A 267 9.91 13.57 -11.91
N ILE A 268 8.72 13.71 -11.33
CA ILE A 268 8.29 12.96 -10.14
C ILE A 268 8.43 11.46 -10.38
N LEU A 269 7.88 10.95 -11.49
CA LEU A 269 8.01 9.53 -11.83
C LEU A 269 9.47 9.10 -11.98
N ALA A 270 10.30 9.88 -12.68
CA ALA A 270 11.71 9.51 -12.88
C ALA A 270 12.51 9.47 -11.57
N ARG A 271 12.17 10.32 -10.60
CA ARG A 271 12.81 10.36 -9.28
C ARG A 271 12.40 9.20 -8.38
N CYS A 272 11.17 8.68 -8.55
CA CYS A 272 10.63 7.59 -7.73
C CYS A 272 10.64 6.22 -8.42
N ALA A 273 10.96 6.15 -9.71
CA ALA A 273 11.01 4.90 -10.44
C ALA A 273 12.23 4.05 -10.06
N SER A 274 12.06 2.74 -10.14
CA SER A 274 13.17 1.79 -9.99
C SER A 274 14.27 2.08 -11.02
N ILE A 275 15.49 2.43 -10.58
CA ILE A 275 16.65 2.48 -11.46
C ILE A 275 16.97 1.04 -11.87
N ARG A 276 16.46 0.61 -13.02
CA ARG A 276 16.87 -0.66 -13.61
C ARG A 276 18.32 -0.51 -14.04
N ARG A 277 19.25 -1.08 -13.26
CA ARG A 277 20.58 -1.41 -13.77
C ARG A 277 20.38 -2.24 -15.04
N PRO A 278 21.03 -1.91 -16.16
CA PRO A 278 21.14 -2.86 -17.26
C PRO A 278 21.72 -4.14 -16.68
N LEU A 279 21.06 -5.27 -16.92
CA LEU A 279 21.71 -6.56 -16.72
C LEU A 279 22.97 -6.54 -17.59
N SER A 280 24.15 -6.52 -16.95
CA SER A 280 25.40 -6.73 -17.67
C SER A 280 25.29 -8.04 -18.46
N PRO A 281 25.65 -8.05 -19.75
CA PRO A 281 25.67 -9.29 -20.50
C PRO A 281 26.78 -10.18 -19.93
N LEU A 282 26.37 -11.33 -19.36
CA LEU A 282 27.14 -12.57 -19.24
C LEU A 282 28.60 -12.44 -18.77
N THR A 283 28.84 -12.75 -17.50
CA THR A 283 29.93 -13.69 -17.19
C THR A 283 29.29 -15.06 -16.99
N VAL A 284 29.37 -15.87 -18.04
CA VAL A 284 29.30 -17.33 -17.91
C VAL A 284 30.65 -17.73 -17.31
N GLU A 285 30.68 -18.00 -16.01
CA GLU A 285 31.67 -18.92 -15.44
C GLU A 285 30.91 -20.15 -14.96
N ARG A 286 31.15 -21.26 -15.66
CA ARG A 286 30.98 -22.61 -15.12
C ARG A 286 32.17 -22.90 -14.22
N ASP A 287 31.97 -23.87 -13.33
CA ASP A 287 32.90 -24.45 -12.35
C ASP A 287 33.04 -23.61 -11.07
N GLU A 288 32.73 -24.08 -9.86
CA GLU A 288 33.00 -25.38 -9.25
C GLU A 288 32.05 -25.64 -8.05
N GLN A 289 31.78 -26.91 -7.77
CA GLN A 289 31.12 -27.38 -6.55
C GLN A 289 31.96 -27.05 -5.29
N PRO A 290 31.36 -26.68 -4.14
CA PRO A 290 32.06 -26.78 -2.87
C PRO A 290 31.70 -28.11 -2.17
N GLN A 291 32.60 -29.09 -2.25
CA GLN A 291 32.65 -30.17 -1.26
C GLN A 291 33.38 -29.69 -0.01
N GLY A 292 32.67 -29.70 1.12
CA GLY A 292 33.13 -30.23 2.41
C GLY A 292 34.36 -29.60 3.10
N GLY A 293 34.10 -28.77 4.12
CA GLY A 293 35.00 -28.63 5.27
C GLY A 293 34.89 -29.86 6.17
N ARG A 294 35.97 -30.64 6.31
CA ARG A 294 36.09 -31.77 7.24
C ARG A 294 36.69 -31.35 8.58
N LEU A 295 36.14 -31.99 9.60
CA LEU A 295 36.69 -32.22 10.94
C LEU A 295 38.17 -32.70 10.93
N SER A 296 38.84 -32.31 12.02
CA SER A 296 40.24 -32.56 12.39
C SER A 296 40.74 -34.01 12.23
N GLN A 297 42.00 -34.17 11.82
CA GLN A 297 42.72 -35.45 11.68
C GLN A 297 43.43 -35.90 12.96
N ALA A 298 43.54 -37.21 13.15
CA ALA A 298 44.69 -37.89 13.78
C ALA A 298 44.79 -39.36 13.27
N PRO A 299 45.98 -40.01 13.30
CA PRO A 299 46.47 -40.78 12.16
C PRO A 299 46.39 -42.32 12.25
N ARG A 300 46.67 -42.93 11.09
CA ARG A 300 46.68 -44.37 10.72
C ARG A 300 47.58 -45.27 11.58
N PRO A 301 47.36 -46.60 11.45
CA PRO A 301 48.44 -47.43 10.92
C PRO A 301 48.01 -48.30 9.71
N SER A 302 48.95 -48.48 8.79
CA SER A 302 49.00 -49.42 7.65
C SER A 302 49.57 -50.79 8.11
N PRO A 303 49.82 -51.80 7.24
CA PRO A 303 49.07 -52.35 6.09
C PRO A 303 49.00 -53.90 6.01
N SER A 304 48.15 -54.39 5.09
CA SER A 304 48.34 -55.57 4.19
C SER A 304 48.24 -57.02 4.72
N PRO A 305 48.12 -58.06 3.84
CA PRO A 305 47.80 -58.09 2.40
C PRO A 305 46.85 -59.22 1.91
N ALA A 306 46.51 -59.15 0.61
CA ALA A 306 46.28 -60.25 -0.35
C ALA A 306 44.98 -61.09 -0.30
N ARG A 307 44.23 -61.15 -1.42
CA ARG A 307 44.33 -62.20 -2.48
C ARG A 307 43.22 -62.09 -3.54
N GLN A 308 43.64 -62.22 -4.81
CA GLN A 308 43.09 -63.05 -5.92
C GLN A 308 41.56 -63.09 -6.13
N ARG A 309 41.03 -62.53 -7.25
CA ARG A 309 40.80 -63.18 -8.57
C ARG A 309 39.95 -64.48 -8.56
N ARG A 310 38.77 -64.41 -9.20
CA ARG A 310 38.16 -65.31 -10.24
C ARG A 310 36.65 -65.02 -10.30
N SER A 311 36.08 -64.42 -11.35
CA SER A 311 35.64 -64.99 -12.64
C SER A 311 34.73 -66.22 -12.53
N GLY A 312 33.44 -66.04 -12.84
CA GLY A 312 32.74 -66.88 -13.82
C GLY A 312 31.76 -67.95 -13.32
N THR A 313 30.54 -67.86 -13.88
CA THR A 313 29.66 -68.93 -14.37
C THR A 313 28.86 -69.80 -13.40
N GLY A 314 27.54 -69.90 -13.67
CA GLY A 314 26.75 -71.12 -13.45
C GLY A 314 25.39 -70.92 -12.79
N ALA A 315 24.35 -70.73 -13.60
CA ALA A 315 23.02 -71.32 -13.32
C ALA A 315 23.15 -72.87 -13.49
N PRO A 316 22.21 -73.75 -13.06
CA PRO A 316 20.74 -73.60 -13.19
C PRO A 316 19.91 -74.20 -12.03
N GLY A 317 18.58 -74.05 -12.13
CA GLY A 317 17.58 -74.78 -11.32
C GLY A 317 16.45 -73.90 -10.85
#